data_AF-A0A9D1DTC2-F1
#
_entry.id   AF-A0A9D1DTC2-F1
#
_cell.length_a   1.000
_cell.length_b   1.000
_cell.length_c   1.000
_cell.angle_alpha   90.00
_cell.angle_beta   90.00
_cell.angle_gamma   90.00
#
_symmetry.space_group_name_H-M   'P 1'
#
loop_
_entity.id
_entity.type
_entity.pdbx_description
1 polymer ?
#
loop_
_entity_poly.entity_id
_entity_poly.type
_entity_poly.pdbx_seq_one_letter_code
_entity_poly.pdbx_strand_id
1 'polypeptide(L)'
;MNIIRSIDLWTEQHDNHYECFNGAFIDGFENNKVPIDSYKVVKNCNCEILVDNKEININNKHNAIIFYRNNVPVRLMVINKNTDVDKCIDVALSQHFNASLLRSYYDKNNINSKLIDMHEEPIFKDTDNLKSETDVGSCDRWNLLYCMLKGSYTESETSYGNFRSDRYEFIPNIFIKYKLTTDTERFEIEHKCAFI
;
A
#
# COMPACT_ATOMS: atom_id res chain seq x y z
N MET A 1 -20.33 -10.13 -3.42
CA MET A 1 -19.01 -9.53 -3.15
C MET A 1 -19.01 -9.03 -1.72
N ASN A 2 -18.12 -9.55 -0.87
CA ASN A 2 -18.01 -9.08 0.52
C ASN A 2 -17.35 -7.70 0.53
N ILE A 3 -17.82 -6.82 1.42
CA ILE A 3 -17.26 -5.48 1.60
C ILE A 3 -16.17 -5.55 2.66
N ILE A 4 -14.95 -5.19 2.27
CA ILE A 4 -13.76 -5.13 3.13
C ILE A 4 -13.66 -3.70 3.67
N ARG A 5 -13.72 -3.56 4.99
CA ARG A 5 -13.79 -2.24 5.66
C ARG A 5 -12.50 -1.82 6.38
N SER A 6 -11.58 -2.77 6.58
CA SER A 6 -10.25 -2.56 7.13
C SER A 6 -9.33 -3.59 6.49
N ILE A 7 -8.11 -3.18 6.19
CA ILE A 7 -7.04 -3.98 5.62
C ILE A 7 -5.73 -3.23 5.86
N ASP A 8 -4.60 -3.94 5.82
CA ASP A 8 -3.30 -3.28 5.75
C ASP A 8 -3.19 -2.51 4.41
N LEU A 9 -3.18 -1.17 4.47
CA LEU A 9 -3.32 -0.30 3.30
C LEU A 9 -2.03 0.47 3.03
N TRP A 10 -1.54 0.33 1.81
CA TRP A 10 -0.40 1.07 1.26
C TRP A 10 -0.89 2.04 0.20
N THR A 11 -0.54 3.32 0.31
CA THR A 11 -0.95 4.35 -0.65
C THR A 11 0.29 4.94 -1.30
N GLU A 12 0.43 4.79 -2.62
CA GLU A 12 1.59 5.32 -3.34
C GLU A 12 1.58 6.86 -3.39
N GLN A 13 2.52 7.53 -2.75
CA GLN A 13 2.57 9.00 -2.69
C GLN A 13 2.81 9.67 -4.05
N HIS A 14 3.72 9.17 -4.87
CA HIS A 14 4.03 9.74 -6.19
C HIS A 14 4.30 8.64 -7.20
N ASP A 15 4.23 8.95 -8.51
CA ASP A 15 4.46 7.96 -9.55
C ASP A 15 5.83 7.26 -9.35
N ASN A 16 5.85 5.93 -9.46
CA ASN A 16 7.05 5.09 -9.32
C ASN A 16 7.75 5.21 -7.95
N HIS A 17 6.99 5.31 -6.86
CA HIS A 17 7.53 5.35 -5.51
C HIS A 17 8.00 3.96 -5.06
N TYR A 18 9.22 3.56 -5.47
CA TYR A 18 9.75 2.21 -5.25
C TYR A 18 9.78 1.78 -3.78
N GLU A 19 10.04 2.69 -2.85
CA GLU A 19 10.06 2.43 -1.41
C GLU A 19 8.69 1.94 -0.90
N CYS A 20 7.59 2.50 -1.42
CA CYS A 20 6.24 2.04 -1.11
C CYS A 20 6.01 0.58 -1.56
N PHE A 21 6.47 0.22 -2.77
CA PHE A 21 6.38 -1.16 -3.27
C PHE A 21 7.29 -2.10 -2.47
N ASN A 22 8.53 -1.70 -2.21
CA ASN A 22 9.48 -2.50 -1.47
C ASN A 22 8.92 -2.85 -0.08
N GLY A 23 8.37 -1.85 0.64
CA GLY A 23 7.70 -2.02 1.92
C GLY A 23 6.48 -2.95 1.83
N ALA A 24 5.57 -2.70 0.89
CA ALA A 24 4.37 -3.51 0.71
C ALA A 24 4.66 -4.98 0.36
N PHE A 25 5.79 -5.28 -0.30
CA PHE A 25 6.18 -6.64 -0.67
C PHE A 25 6.95 -7.38 0.44
N ILE A 26 7.62 -6.67 1.34
CA ILE A 26 8.42 -7.30 2.41
C ILE A 26 7.72 -7.33 3.78
N ASP A 27 6.74 -6.47 4.02
CA ASP A 27 6.09 -6.35 5.33
C ASP A 27 5.45 -7.68 5.78
N GLY A 28 5.74 -8.09 7.01
CA GLY A 28 5.23 -9.30 7.64
C GLY A 28 6.04 -10.58 7.41
N PHE A 29 7.13 -10.52 6.63
CA PHE A 29 8.03 -11.67 6.40
C PHE A 29 9.02 -11.91 7.56
N GLU A 30 8.93 -11.16 8.67
CA GLU A 30 9.79 -11.35 9.82
C GLU A 30 9.53 -12.70 10.53
N ASN A 31 10.53 -13.19 11.27
CA ASN A 31 10.41 -14.39 12.12
C ASN A 31 10.00 -15.68 11.38
N ASN A 32 10.46 -15.85 10.13
CA ASN A 32 10.14 -17.00 9.26
C ASN A 32 8.65 -17.17 8.94
N LYS A 33 7.85 -16.10 9.06
CA LYS A 33 6.45 -16.12 8.64
C LYS A 33 6.34 -15.87 7.14
N VAL A 34 5.31 -16.47 6.55
CA VAL A 34 4.92 -16.25 5.16
C VAL A 34 3.54 -15.57 5.21
N PRO A 35 3.48 -14.23 5.18
CA PRO A 35 2.24 -13.49 5.43
C PRO A 35 1.24 -13.60 4.28
N ILE A 36 1.72 -13.91 3.08
CA ILE A 36 0.94 -13.97 1.84
C ILE A 36 1.27 -15.24 1.07
N ASP A 37 0.33 -15.76 0.27
CA ASP A 37 0.56 -16.87 -0.66
C ASP A 37 0.30 -16.50 -2.13
N SER A 38 -0.28 -15.32 -2.37
CA SER A 38 -0.53 -14.82 -3.71
C SER A 38 -0.79 -13.32 -3.70
N TYR A 39 -0.68 -12.70 -4.87
CA TYR A 39 -1.08 -11.31 -5.07
C TYR A 39 -1.72 -11.11 -6.44
N LYS A 40 -2.59 -10.11 -6.55
CA LYS A 40 -3.29 -9.75 -7.78
C LYS A 40 -2.99 -8.30 -8.13
N VAL A 41 -2.42 -8.09 -9.30
CA VAL A 41 -2.26 -6.77 -9.91
C VAL A 41 -3.55 -6.43 -10.65
N VAL A 42 -4.14 -5.29 -10.32
CA VAL A 42 -5.36 -4.76 -10.92
C VAL A 42 -4.99 -3.49 -11.65
N LYS A 43 -5.03 -3.52 -12.99
CA LYS A 43 -4.75 -2.36 -13.85
C LYS A 43 -6.04 -1.64 -14.19
N ASN A 44 -5.91 -0.33 -14.42
CA ASN A 44 -6.98 0.57 -14.87
C ASN A 44 -8.25 0.45 -14.01
N CYS A 45 -8.09 0.50 -12.69
CA CYS A 45 -9.16 0.44 -11.71
C CYS A 45 -9.19 1.69 -10.84
N ASN A 46 -10.34 2.30 -10.64
CA ASN A 46 -10.44 3.52 -9.85
C ASN A 46 -10.54 3.22 -8.35
N CYS A 47 -9.55 3.72 -7.60
CA CYS A 47 -9.71 3.94 -6.17
C CYS A 47 -10.05 5.41 -5.92
N GLU A 48 -11.31 5.67 -5.59
CA GLU A 48 -11.77 6.99 -5.19
C GLU A 48 -11.41 7.23 -3.72
N ILE A 49 -10.62 8.28 -3.48
CA ILE A 49 -10.17 8.66 -2.14
C ILE A 49 -10.88 9.95 -1.76
N LEU A 50 -11.51 10.03 -0.60
CA LEU A 50 -12.11 11.25 -0.08
C LEU A 50 -11.37 11.65 1.20
N VAL A 51 -10.97 12.91 1.28
CA VAL A 51 -10.33 13.50 2.46
C VAL A 51 -11.13 14.74 2.86
N ASP A 52 -11.49 14.87 4.13
CA ASP A 52 -12.23 16.04 4.63
C ASP A 52 -11.32 17.21 5.02
N ASN A 53 -10.07 16.94 5.36
CA ASN A 53 -9.06 17.93 5.70
C ASN A 53 -8.43 18.55 4.43
N LYS A 54 -8.56 19.88 4.27
CA LYS A 54 -8.07 20.63 3.10
C LYS A 54 -6.54 20.76 3.02
N GLU A 55 -5.84 20.47 4.11
CA GLU A 55 -4.37 20.50 4.18
C GLU A 55 -3.76 19.19 3.70
N ILE A 56 -4.52 18.09 3.75
CA ILE A 56 -4.10 16.77 3.31
C ILE A 56 -4.54 16.57 1.85
N ASN A 57 -3.59 16.29 0.97
CA ASN A 57 -3.87 16.02 -0.43
C ASN A 57 -3.52 14.57 -0.77
N ILE A 58 -4.51 13.79 -1.17
CA ILE A 58 -4.32 12.42 -1.67
C ILE A 58 -5.10 12.33 -2.98
N ASN A 59 -4.42 12.02 -4.09
CA ASN A 59 -5.10 11.91 -5.39
C ASN A 59 -5.82 10.56 -5.49
N ASN A 60 -6.79 10.46 -6.41
CA ASN A 60 -7.34 9.16 -6.76
C ASN A 60 -6.26 8.26 -7.37
N LYS A 61 -6.41 6.96 -7.18
CA LYS A 61 -5.47 5.94 -7.70
C LYS A 61 -6.14 5.17 -8.82
N HIS A 62 -5.34 4.69 -9.77
CA HIS A 62 -5.85 4.06 -10.98
C HIS A 62 -5.30 2.64 -11.22
N ASN A 63 -4.51 2.14 -10.29
CA ASN A 63 -4.03 0.77 -10.25
C ASN A 63 -4.05 0.28 -8.80
N ALA A 64 -4.04 -1.03 -8.60
CA ALA A 64 -3.94 -1.61 -7.27
C ALA A 64 -3.19 -2.95 -7.27
N ILE A 65 -2.64 -3.33 -6.12
CA ILE A 65 -2.16 -4.67 -5.84
C ILE A 65 -2.87 -5.18 -4.58
N ILE A 66 -3.49 -6.35 -4.68
CA ILE A 66 -4.16 -7.00 -3.55
C ILE A 66 -3.34 -8.23 -3.18
N PHE A 67 -2.94 -8.35 -1.93
CA PHE A 67 -2.22 -9.51 -1.43
C PHE A 67 -3.17 -10.41 -0.64
N TYR A 68 -2.97 -11.73 -0.77
CA TYR A 68 -3.86 -12.72 -0.23
C TYR A 68 -3.13 -13.71 0.66
N ARG A 69 -3.88 -14.23 1.63
CA ARG A 69 -3.54 -15.41 2.41
C ARG A 69 -4.77 -16.31 2.49
N ASN A 70 -4.64 -17.56 2.08
CA ASN A 70 -5.72 -18.54 1.99
C ASN A 70 -6.94 -18.00 1.23
N ASN A 71 -6.70 -17.30 0.11
CA ASN A 71 -7.74 -16.67 -0.71
C ASN A 71 -8.53 -15.55 0.02
N VAL A 72 -7.99 -14.99 1.10
CA VAL A 72 -8.54 -13.83 1.82
C VAL A 72 -7.61 -12.64 1.59
N PRO A 73 -8.11 -11.47 1.15
CA PRO A 73 -7.32 -10.24 1.07
C PRO A 73 -6.77 -9.86 2.45
N VAL A 74 -5.46 -9.65 2.54
CA VAL A 74 -4.76 -9.26 3.77
C VAL A 74 -4.05 -7.92 3.69
N ARG A 75 -3.69 -7.48 2.47
CA ARG A 75 -3.09 -6.17 2.20
C ARG A 75 -3.62 -5.62 0.88
N LEU A 76 -3.81 -4.31 0.83
CA LEU A 76 -4.14 -3.55 -0.37
C LEU A 76 -3.08 -2.48 -0.58
N MET A 77 -2.58 -2.36 -1.80
CA MET A 77 -1.78 -1.24 -2.25
C MET A 77 -2.54 -0.51 -3.35
N VAL A 78 -2.70 0.82 -3.24
CA VAL A 78 -3.34 1.67 -4.25
C VAL A 78 -2.30 2.58 -4.90
N ILE A 79 -2.32 2.64 -6.24
CA ILE A 79 -1.18 3.03 -7.07
C ILE A 79 -1.60 4.09 -8.10
N ASN A 80 -0.73 5.06 -8.33
CA ASN A 80 -0.97 6.15 -9.26
C ASN A 80 -1.13 5.67 -10.71
N LYS A 81 -1.74 6.54 -11.52
CA LYS A 81 -2.03 6.24 -12.93
C LYS A 81 -0.77 6.01 -13.75
N ASN A 82 0.27 6.83 -13.57
CA ASN A 82 1.43 6.82 -14.47
C ASN A 82 2.58 5.95 -13.93
N THR A 83 2.36 5.21 -12.85
CA THR A 83 3.32 4.27 -12.30
C THR A 83 3.52 3.09 -13.24
N ASP A 84 4.78 2.78 -13.54
CA ASP A 84 5.19 1.54 -14.19
C ASP A 84 5.15 0.41 -13.14
N VAL A 85 3.95 -0.16 -12.97
CA VAL A 85 3.66 -1.17 -11.95
C VAL A 85 4.58 -2.38 -12.08
N ASP A 86 4.82 -2.85 -13.30
CA ASP A 86 5.62 -4.05 -13.55
C ASP A 86 7.08 -3.79 -13.14
N LYS A 87 7.65 -2.64 -13.52
CA LYS A 87 8.98 -2.24 -13.08
C LYS A 87 9.09 -2.07 -11.56
N CYS A 88 8.09 -1.48 -10.92
CA CYS A 88 8.10 -1.29 -9.47
C CYS A 88 8.06 -2.62 -8.72
N ILE A 89 7.26 -3.59 -9.19
CA ILE A 89 7.25 -4.96 -8.66
C ILE A 89 8.61 -5.63 -8.88
N ASP A 90 9.21 -5.48 -10.07
CA ASP A 90 10.52 -6.06 -10.36
C ASP A 90 11.61 -5.53 -9.42
N VAL A 91 11.61 -4.22 -9.15
CA VAL A 91 12.51 -3.58 -8.18
C VAL A 91 12.26 -4.14 -6.77
N ALA A 92 10.99 -4.21 -6.34
CA ALA A 92 10.62 -4.74 -5.02
C ALA A 92 11.03 -6.19 -4.82
N LEU A 93 10.87 -7.05 -5.82
CA LEU A 93 11.30 -8.44 -5.74
C LEU A 93 12.83 -8.60 -5.85
N SER A 94 13.53 -7.60 -6.37
CA SER A 94 15.00 -7.58 -6.48
C SER A 94 15.69 -7.02 -5.22
N GLN A 95 14.94 -6.61 -4.20
CA GLN A 95 15.53 -6.19 -2.93
C GLN A 95 16.18 -7.36 -2.19
N HIS A 96 17.18 -7.06 -1.36
CA HIS A 96 17.82 -8.05 -0.50
C HIS A 96 16.92 -8.44 0.67
N PHE A 97 16.79 -9.74 0.91
CA PHE A 97 16.08 -10.30 2.05
C PHE A 97 16.91 -11.45 2.66
N ASN A 98 17.42 -11.24 3.88
CA ASN A 98 18.41 -12.11 4.51
C ASN A 98 19.65 -12.29 3.61
N ALA A 99 19.98 -13.54 3.24
CA ALA A 99 21.13 -13.89 2.40
C ALA A 99 20.78 -14.05 0.90
N SER A 100 19.55 -13.72 0.49
CA SER A 100 19.09 -13.86 -0.90
C SER A 100 18.30 -12.64 -1.37
N LEU A 101 17.79 -12.70 -2.60
CA LEU A 101 16.79 -11.75 -3.09
C LEU A 101 15.40 -12.12 -2.55
N LEU A 102 14.51 -11.14 -2.42
CA LEU A 102 13.12 -11.39 -2.04
C LEU A 102 12.40 -12.31 -3.05
N ARG A 103 12.70 -12.18 -4.35
CA ARG A 103 12.20 -13.05 -5.42
C ARG A 103 12.44 -14.53 -5.11
N SER A 104 13.65 -14.89 -4.67
CA SER A 104 13.98 -16.27 -4.32
C SER A 104 13.13 -16.80 -3.17
N TYR A 105 12.70 -15.93 -2.25
CA TYR A 105 11.78 -16.30 -1.18
C TYR A 105 10.35 -16.51 -1.71
N TYR A 106 9.89 -15.65 -2.62
CA TYR A 106 8.60 -15.80 -3.29
C TYR A 106 8.52 -17.11 -4.07
N ASP A 107 9.56 -17.41 -4.87
CA ASP A 107 9.65 -18.65 -5.65
C ASP A 107 9.63 -19.88 -4.73
N LYS A 108 10.43 -19.88 -3.66
CA LYS A 108 10.51 -20.98 -2.69
C LYS A 108 9.16 -21.27 -2.01
N ASN A 109 8.35 -20.24 -1.77
CA ASN A 109 7.06 -20.35 -1.10
C ASN A 109 5.87 -20.45 -2.07
N ASN A 110 6.14 -20.55 -3.38
CA ASN A 110 5.12 -20.59 -4.43
C ASN A 110 4.13 -19.41 -4.36
N ILE A 111 4.64 -18.20 -4.09
CA ILE A 111 3.82 -16.99 -4.04
C ILE A 111 3.52 -16.54 -5.46
N ASN A 112 2.30 -16.77 -5.92
CA ASN A 112 1.92 -16.56 -7.32
C ASN A 112 1.25 -15.20 -7.54
N SER A 113 1.40 -14.65 -8.74
CA SER A 113 0.74 -13.43 -9.17
C SER A 113 -0.38 -13.69 -10.16
N LYS A 114 -1.39 -12.81 -10.18
CA LYS A 114 -2.42 -12.73 -11.23
C LYS A 114 -2.50 -11.29 -11.71
N LEU A 115 -2.73 -11.10 -13.01
CA LEU A 115 -3.04 -9.81 -13.60
C LEU A 115 -4.52 -9.77 -14.00
N ILE A 116 -5.18 -8.67 -13.69
CA ILE A 116 -6.49 -8.30 -14.24
C ILE A 116 -6.44 -6.85 -14.72
N ASP A 117 -7.24 -6.54 -15.73
CA ASP A 117 -7.44 -5.19 -16.23
C ASP A 117 -8.95 -4.89 -16.14
N MET A 118 -9.31 -3.80 -15.45
CA MET A 118 -10.70 -3.40 -15.27
C MET A 118 -11.20 -2.53 -16.44
N HIS A 119 -10.29 -2.07 -17.32
CA HIS A 119 -10.58 -1.24 -18.48
C HIS A 119 -11.37 0.04 -18.14
N GLU A 120 -11.20 0.58 -16.94
CA GLU A 120 -11.87 1.82 -16.54
C GLU A 120 -11.07 3.02 -17.03
N GLU A 121 -11.77 4.10 -17.35
CA GLU A 121 -11.13 5.40 -17.55
C GLU A 121 -10.82 6.02 -16.17
N PRO A 122 -9.71 6.77 -16.04
CA PRO A 122 -9.30 7.36 -14.78
C PRO A 122 -10.25 8.48 -14.33
N ILE A 123 -10.64 8.42 -13.06
CA ILE A 123 -11.43 9.47 -12.41
C ILE A 123 -10.48 10.43 -11.69
N PHE A 124 -10.35 11.63 -12.23
CA PHE A 124 -9.56 12.70 -11.62
C PHE A 124 -10.41 13.57 -10.71
N LYS A 125 -9.81 14.09 -9.64
CA LYS A 125 -10.36 15.20 -8.86
C LYS A 125 -9.91 16.53 -9.46
N ASP A 126 -10.68 17.58 -9.19
CA ASP A 126 -10.28 18.96 -9.53
C ASP A 126 -8.94 19.37 -8.89
N THR A 127 -8.55 18.73 -7.78
CA THR A 127 -7.30 18.99 -7.07
C THR A 127 -6.13 18.13 -7.52
N ASP A 128 -6.37 17.13 -8.38
CA ASP A 128 -5.31 16.22 -8.81
C ASP A 128 -4.21 17.01 -9.55
N ASN A 129 -2.96 16.78 -9.17
CA ASN A 129 -1.76 17.46 -9.70
C ASN A 129 -1.64 18.97 -9.37
N LEU A 130 -2.52 19.55 -8.55
CA LEU A 130 -2.40 20.95 -8.12
C LEU A 130 -1.47 21.12 -6.90
N LYS A 131 -1.31 20.08 -6.10
CA LYS A 131 -0.45 20.04 -4.91
C LYS A 131 0.31 18.72 -4.86
N SER A 132 1.45 18.72 -4.19
CA SER A 132 2.14 17.48 -3.81
C SER A 132 1.20 16.61 -2.98
N GLU A 133 1.27 15.29 -3.17
CA GLU A 133 0.57 14.36 -2.31
C GLU A 133 1.20 14.31 -0.92
N THR A 134 0.34 14.29 0.10
CA THR A 134 0.72 14.01 1.48
C THR A 134 1.04 12.52 1.58
N ASP A 135 2.21 12.17 2.14
CA ASP A 135 2.46 10.78 2.53
C ASP A 135 1.53 10.47 3.71
N VAL A 136 0.69 9.45 3.58
CA VAL A 136 -0.32 9.14 4.59
C VAL A 136 -0.15 7.69 4.98
N GLY A 137 0.34 7.49 6.19
CA GLY A 137 0.32 6.19 6.85
C GLY A 137 -0.96 6.02 7.65
N SER A 138 -1.72 4.98 7.33
CA SER A 138 -2.88 4.58 8.12
C SER A 138 -2.71 3.14 8.53
N CYS A 139 -2.38 2.91 9.80
CA CYS A 139 -2.22 1.56 10.32
C CYS A 139 -3.10 1.32 11.54
N ASP A 140 -3.92 0.27 11.45
CA ASP A 140 -4.68 -0.26 12.59
C ASP A 140 -3.78 -1.09 13.54
N ARG A 141 -2.48 -1.29 13.23
CA ARG A 141 -1.52 -2.00 14.09
C ARG A 141 -0.90 -1.02 15.09
N TRP A 142 -1.27 -1.18 16.37
CA TRP A 142 -0.76 -0.34 17.46
C TRP A 142 0.78 -0.35 17.61
N ASN A 143 1.42 -1.46 17.28
CA ASN A 143 2.88 -1.58 17.35
C ASN A 143 3.54 -0.78 16.22
N LEU A 144 3.02 -0.85 14.98
CA LEU A 144 3.48 0.00 13.89
C LEU A 144 3.24 1.49 14.20
N LEU A 145 2.11 1.81 14.81
CA LEU A 145 1.80 3.16 15.28
C LEU A 145 2.86 3.70 16.26
N TYR A 146 3.32 2.87 17.19
CA TYR A 146 4.40 3.22 18.11
C TYR A 146 5.77 3.34 17.42
N CYS A 147 6.04 2.51 16.42
CA CYS A 147 7.24 2.58 15.60
C CYS A 147 7.29 3.85 14.73
N MET A 148 6.17 4.23 14.10
CA MET A 148 6.08 5.45 13.29
C MET A 148 6.33 6.71 14.12
N LEU A 149 5.79 6.79 15.34
CA LEU A 149 6.09 7.88 16.28
C LEU A 149 7.58 7.97 16.68
N LYS A 150 8.35 6.89 16.49
CA LYS A 150 9.80 6.85 16.70
C LYS A 150 10.61 7.06 15.43
N GLY A 151 9.97 7.35 14.29
CA GLY A 151 10.62 7.51 12.99
C GLY A 151 10.89 6.18 12.27
N SER A 152 10.06 5.15 12.48
CA SER A 152 10.21 3.85 11.81
C SER A 152 8.95 3.51 11.00
N TYR A 153 9.12 3.22 9.71
CA TYR A 153 8.01 2.98 8.77
C TYR A 153 7.48 1.54 8.81
N THR A 154 8.18 0.64 9.51
CA THR A 154 7.74 -0.74 9.76
C THR A 154 8.01 -1.13 11.21
N GLU A 155 7.47 -2.28 11.66
CA GLU A 155 7.82 -2.87 12.97
C GLU A 155 9.20 -3.55 12.96
N SER A 156 9.92 -3.48 11.84
CA SER A 156 11.22 -4.12 11.63
C SER A 156 12.37 -3.26 12.16
N GLU A 157 13.24 -3.84 12.98
CA GLU A 157 14.47 -3.21 13.49
C GLU A 157 15.63 -3.23 12.46
N THR A 158 15.37 -3.68 11.23
CA THR A 158 16.39 -3.67 10.17
C THR A 158 16.65 -2.24 9.70
N SER A 159 17.80 -2.01 9.05
CA SER A 159 18.13 -0.71 8.45
C SER A 159 17.13 -0.24 7.38
N TYR A 160 16.22 -1.13 6.93
CA TYR A 160 15.15 -0.82 6.00
C TYR A 160 13.87 -0.31 6.70
N GLY A 161 13.68 -0.66 7.98
CA GLY A 161 12.47 -0.32 8.74
C GLY A 161 12.58 0.94 9.61
N ASN A 162 13.80 1.42 9.89
CA ASN A 162 14.08 2.48 10.85
C ASN A 162 14.83 3.66 10.20
N PHE A 163 14.07 4.61 9.63
CA PHE A 163 14.59 5.85 9.07
C PHE A 163 14.52 6.97 10.12
N ARG A 164 15.53 7.04 11.00
CA ARG A 164 15.62 8.02 12.11
C ARG A 164 15.42 9.51 11.73
N SER A 165 15.40 9.84 10.44
CA SER A 165 15.16 11.19 9.91
C SER A 165 13.68 11.56 9.81
N ASP A 166 12.79 10.57 9.72
CA ASP A 166 11.40 10.82 9.36
C ASP A 166 10.62 11.23 10.60
N ARG A 167 9.97 12.40 10.52
CA ARG A 167 9.15 12.96 11.60
C ARG A 167 7.69 12.82 11.21
N TYR A 168 7.10 11.70 11.60
CA TYR A 168 5.67 11.52 11.43
C TYR A 168 4.89 12.39 12.42
N GLU A 169 3.90 13.12 11.93
CA GLU A 169 2.93 13.83 12.74
C GLU A 169 1.64 13.01 12.83
N PHE A 170 1.19 12.72 14.05
CA PHE A 170 -0.11 12.09 14.25
C PHE A 170 -1.22 13.15 14.19
N ILE A 171 -2.13 12.99 13.23
CA ILE A 171 -3.31 13.86 13.11
C ILE A 171 -4.55 13.08 13.54
N PRO A 172 -5.16 13.42 14.69
CA PRO A 172 -6.44 12.89 15.09
C PRO A 172 -7.60 13.58 14.36
N ASN A 173 -8.77 12.94 14.33
CA ASN A 173 -10.03 13.52 13.84
C ASN A 173 -10.01 13.98 12.38
N ILE A 174 -9.26 13.28 11.52
CA ILE A 174 -9.42 13.42 10.07
C ILE A 174 -10.38 12.35 9.58
N PHE A 175 -10.94 12.52 8.39
CA PHE A 175 -11.68 11.48 7.72
C PHE A 175 -11.06 11.22 6.35
N ILE A 176 -10.55 10.00 6.17
CA ILE A 176 -10.09 9.52 4.88
C ILE A 176 -10.90 8.28 4.50
N LYS A 177 -11.51 8.29 3.33
CA LYS A 177 -12.27 7.16 2.81
C LYS A 177 -11.69 6.68 1.50
N TYR A 178 -11.44 5.38 1.40
CA TYR A 178 -10.98 4.72 0.19
C TYR A 178 -12.11 3.82 -0.34
N LYS A 179 -12.46 3.98 -1.60
CA LYS A 179 -13.41 3.11 -2.29
C LYS A 179 -12.74 2.51 -3.51
N LEU A 180 -12.68 1.19 -3.58
CA LEU A 180 -12.17 0.46 -4.74
C LEU A 180 -13.08 -0.75 -4.97
N THR A 181 -13.46 -0.97 -6.22
CA THR A 181 -14.17 -2.19 -6.66
C THR A 181 -13.35 -2.88 -7.73
N THR A 182 -13.21 -4.20 -7.63
CA THR A 182 -12.49 -5.04 -8.60
C THR A 182 -13.43 -6.12 -9.16
N ASP A 183 -12.88 -7.11 -9.86
CA ASP A 183 -13.61 -8.29 -10.33
C ASP A 183 -14.22 -9.11 -9.17
N THR A 184 -13.53 -9.17 -8.01
CA THR A 184 -13.92 -10.05 -6.90
C THR A 184 -14.00 -9.38 -5.52
N GLU A 185 -13.47 -8.17 -5.35
CA GLU A 185 -13.44 -7.45 -4.07
C GLU A 185 -14.14 -6.08 -4.12
N ARG A 186 -14.66 -5.67 -2.96
CA ARG A 186 -15.09 -4.29 -2.70
C ARG A 186 -14.41 -3.79 -1.45
N PHE A 187 -13.64 -2.72 -1.56
CA PHE A 187 -13.02 -2.03 -0.44
C PHE A 187 -13.79 -0.74 -0.15
N GLU A 188 -14.20 -0.57 1.10
CA GLU A 188 -14.77 0.66 1.65
C GLU A 188 -14.10 0.92 2.99
N ILE A 189 -12.89 1.45 2.93
CA ILE A 189 -12.02 1.64 4.10
C ILE A 189 -12.18 3.08 4.60
N GLU A 190 -12.32 3.25 5.90
CA GLU A 190 -12.47 4.56 6.54
C GLU A 190 -11.44 4.71 7.67
N HIS A 191 -10.60 5.73 7.57
CA HIS A 191 -9.64 6.11 8.60
C HIS A 191 -10.08 7.40 9.28
N LYS A 192 -9.94 7.41 10.61
CA LYS A 192 -10.33 8.54 11.48
C LYS A 192 -9.13 9.32 12.07
N CYS A 193 -7.94 8.88 11.69
CA CYS A 193 -6.64 9.44 12.04
C CYS A 193 -5.64 9.08 10.94
N ALA A 194 -4.52 9.79 10.87
CA ALA A 194 -3.38 9.37 10.05
C ALA A 194 -2.06 9.85 10.64
N PHE A 195 -0.99 9.27 10.12
CA PHE A 195 0.36 9.80 10.21
C PHE A 195 0.71 10.47 8.89
N ILE A 196 1.26 11.68 8.97
CA ILE A 196 1.79 12.44 7.82
C ILE A 196 3.26 12.79 7.99
#